data_AF-A0A5S3TFD2-F1
#
_entry.id   AF-A0A5S3TFD2-F1
#
_cell.length_a   1.000
_cell.length_b   1.000
_cell.length_c   1.000
_cell.angle_alpha   90.00
_cell.angle_beta   90.00
_cell.angle_gamma   90.00
#
_symmetry.space_group_name_H-M   'P 1'
#
loop_
_entity.id
_entity.type
_entity.pdbx_description
1 polymer ?
#
loop_
_entity_poly.entity_id
_entity_poly.type
_entity_poly.pdbx_seq_one_letter_code
_entity_poly.pdbx_strand_id
1 'polypeptide(L)'
;MDALSKLQEKNKIHSKHQRNASWSAVWVFLLMSPLLFSYGNEFYFSVIKNIQIEAPHPFIVLFGSLCFGLPLLAIGECILFKRVNKLLLLIIAEAWFIWFWVVNPLSWLAFLPLIPAFVILQIQLPQIRTGK
;
A
#
# COMPACT_ATOMS: atom_id res chain seq x y z
N MET A 1 -5.49 4.75 -42.92
CA MET A 1 -4.58 4.71 -41.75
C MET A 1 -3.42 3.79 -42.10
N ASP A 2 -2.20 4.29 -41.95
CA ASP A 2 -0.97 3.61 -42.36
C ASP A 2 -0.63 2.46 -41.39
N ALA A 3 -0.11 1.33 -41.89
CA ALA A 3 0.20 0.16 -41.07
C ALA A 3 1.21 0.50 -39.96
N LEU A 4 2.10 1.46 -40.23
CA LEU A 4 3.07 1.99 -39.28
C LEU A 4 2.42 2.69 -38.08
N SER A 5 1.34 3.46 -38.29
CA SER A 5 0.66 4.18 -37.21
C SER A 5 -0.08 3.21 -36.28
N LYS A 6 -0.64 2.13 -36.83
CA LYS A 6 -1.30 1.07 -36.07
C LYS A 6 -0.29 0.28 -35.21
N LEU A 7 0.92 0.05 -35.71
CA LEU A 7 2.01 -0.58 -34.95
C LEU A 7 2.56 0.34 -33.85
N GLN A 8 2.71 1.64 -34.12
CA GLN A 8 3.09 2.62 -33.10
C GLN A 8 2.05 2.74 -31.99
N GLU A 9 0.77 2.75 -32.32
CA GLU A 9 -0.32 2.79 -31.35
C GLU A 9 -0.33 1.52 -30.48
N LYS A 10 -0.17 0.34 -31.10
CA LYS A 10 -0.09 -0.94 -30.37
C LYS A 10 1.12 -0.99 -29.43
N ASN A 11 2.30 -0.49 -29.85
CA ASN A 11 3.47 -0.37 -28.98
C ASN A 11 3.26 0.62 -27.83
N LYS A 12 2.57 1.74 -28.07
CA LYS A 12 2.23 2.72 -27.03
C LYS A 12 1.27 2.14 -25.99
N ILE A 13 0.30 1.33 -26.42
CA ILE A 13 -0.61 0.62 -25.52
C ILE A 13 0.16 -0.44 -24.72
N HIS A 14 1.01 -1.23 -25.38
CA HIS A 14 1.77 -2.29 -24.74
C HIS A 14 2.77 -1.75 -23.70
N SER A 15 3.54 -0.71 -24.04
CA SER A 15 4.44 -0.03 -23.09
C SER A 15 3.69 0.59 -21.91
N LYS A 16 2.50 1.16 -22.12
CA LYS A 16 1.65 1.67 -21.03
C LYS A 16 1.17 0.54 -20.12
N HIS A 17 0.81 -0.61 -20.69
CA HIS A 17 0.38 -1.79 -19.94
C HIS A 17 1.51 -2.38 -19.11
N GLN A 18 2.69 -2.55 -19.71
CA GLN A 18 3.89 -3.04 -19.02
C GLN A 18 4.31 -2.10 -17.89
N ARG A 19 4.23 -0.78 -18.10
CA ARG A 19 4.47 0.20 -17.04
C ARG A 19 3.44 0.09 -15.93
N ASN A 20 2.15 -0.08 -16.23
CA ASN A 20 1.14 -0.26 -15.18
C ASN A 20 1.34 -1.60 -14.42
N ALA A 21 1.77 -2.66 -15.09
CA ALA A 21 2.07 -3.94 -14.46
C ALA A 21 3.24 -3.84 -13.47
N SER A 22 4.32 -3.13 -13.82
CA SER A 22 5.46 -2.95 -12.90
C SER A 22 5.06 -2.13 -11.66
N TRP A 23 4.18 -1.14 -11.81
CA TRP A 23 3.64 -0.38 -10.68
C TRP A 23 2.70 -1.22 -9.79
N SER A 24 1.91 -2.11 -10.38
CA SER A 24 1.08 -3.05 -9.61
C SER A 24 1.91 -3.92 -8.68
N ALA A 25 3.08 -4.39 -9.13
CA ALA A 25 3.98 -5.18 -8.31
C ALA A 25 4.51 -4.39 -7.10
N VAL A 26 4.83 -3.10 -7.29
CA VAL A 26 5.27 -2.21 -6.19
C VAL A 26 4.17 -2.04 -5.14
N TRP A 27 2.92 -1.85 -5.56
CA TRP A 27 1.79 -1.73 -4.63
C TRP A 27 1.55 -3.02 -3.84
N VAL A 28 1.57 -4.17 -4.51
CA VAL A 28 1.41 -5.47 -3.85
C VAL A 28 2.55 -5.74 -2.87
N PHE A 29 3.79 -5.40 -3.25
CA PHE A 29 4.94 -5.57 -2.37
C PHE A 29 4.81 -4.72 -1.10
N LEU A 30 4.39 -3.46 -1.22
CA LEU A 30 4.18 -2.57 -0.08
C LEU A 30 3.06 -3.09 0.84
N LEU A 31 1.95 -3.55 0.28
CA LEU A 31 0.83 -4.12 1.04
C LEU A 31 1.18 -5.40 1.79
N MET A 32 2.08 -6.21 1.24
CA MET A 32 2.55 -7.45 1.88
C MET A 32 3.70 -7.20 2.86
N SER A 33 4.26 -6.00 2.90
CA SER A 33 5.38 -5.67 3.77
C SER A 33 5.10 -5.89 5.27
N PRO A 34 3.89 -5.64 5.82
CA PRO A 34 3.65 -5.91 7.24
C PRO A 34 3.80 -7.38 7.63
N LEU A 35 3.48 -8.30 6.73
CA LEU A 35 3.70 -9.73 6.95
C LEU A 35 5.20 -10.06 7.00
N LEU A 36 5.99 -9.50 6.07
CA LEU A 36 7.44 -9.67 6.06
C LEU A 36 8.07 -9.15 7.36
N PHE A 37 7.64 -7.98 7.82
CA PHE A 37 8.11 -7.40 9.09
C PHE A 37 7.67 -8.21 10.31
N SER A 38 6.46 -8.79 10.30
CA SER A 38 6.01 -9.66 11.39
C SER A 38 6.89 -10.89 11.55
N TYR A 39 7.13 -11.63 10.46
CA TYR A 39 8.02 -12.79 10.49
C TYR A 39 9.46 -12.39 10.81
N GLY A 40 9.93 -11.25 10.28
CA GLY A 40 11.26 -10.74 10.58
C GLY A 40 11.45 -10.37 12.05
N ASN A 41 10.44 -9.78 12.69
CA ASN A 41 10.46 -9.41 14.10
C ASN A 41 10.50 -10.66 14.99
N GLU A 42 9.63 -11.63 14.71
CA GLU A 42 9.61 -12.92 15.40
C GLU A 42 10.96 -13.66 15.27
N PHE A 43 11.51 -13.71 14.05
CA PHE A 43 12.81 -14.32 13.79
C PHE A 43 13.95 -13.63 14.56
N TYR A 44 14.00 -12.29 14.54
CA TYR A 44 15.04 -11.53 15.24
C TYR A 44 15.06 -11.84 16.74
N PHE A 45 13.89 -11.81 17.37
CA PHE A 45 13.83 -12.00 18.81
C PHE A 45 13.95 -13.47 19.23
N SER A 46 13.36 -14.39 18.46
CA SER A 46 13.45 -15.82 18.76
C SER A 46 14.85 -16.38 18.50
N VAL A 47 15.50 -16.02 17.38
CA VAL A 47 16.76 -16.66 16.95
C VAL A 47 17.97 -15.89 17.44
N ILE A 48 17.96 -14.56 17.36
CA ILE A 48 19.15 -13.74 17.69
C ILE A 48 19.16 -13.37 19.16
N LYS A 49 18.02 -12.97 19.72
CA LYS A 49 17.93 -12.56 21.13
C LYS A 49 17.59 -13.71 22.08
N ASN A 50 17.14 -14.85 21.58
CA ASN A 50 16.68 -16.00 22.36
C ASN A 50 15.61 -15.60 23.41
N ILE A 51 14.75 -14.64 23.05
CA ILE A 51 13.64 -14.16 23.87
C ILE A 51 12.36 -14.73 23.29
N GLN A 52 11.54 -15.35 24.13
CA GLN A 52 10.18 -15.71 23.75
C GLN A 52 9.29 -14.47 23.77
N ILE A 53 8.80 -14.07 22.61
CA ILE A 53 7.77 -13.04 22.48
C ILE A 53 6.45 -13.76 22.16
N GLU A 54 5.37 -13.35 22.83
CA GLU A 54 4.02 -13.60 22.32
C GLU A 54 3.80 -12.76 21.05
N ALA A 55 4.22 -13.30 19.91
CA ALA A 55 3.94 -12.70 18.62
C ALA A 55 2.43 -12.83 18.31
N PRO A 56 1.80 -11.79 17.72
CA PRO A 56 0.43 -11.90 17.28
C PRO A 56 0.30 -13.02 16.24
N HIS A 57 -0.75 -13.83 16.36
CA HIS A 57 -0.98 -14.96 15.46
C HIS A 57 -0.95 -14.48 13.99
N PRO A 58 -0.29 -15.19 13.05
CA PRO A 58 -0.13 -14.75 11.66
C PRO A 58 -1.45 -14.35 10.96
N PHE A 59 -2.54 -15.07 11.24
CA PHE A 59 -3.89 -14.70 10.76
C PHE A 59 -4.36 -13.32 11.24
N ILE A 60 -4.06 -12.91 12.47
CA ILE A 60 -4.41 -11.57 12.98
C ILE A 60 -3.60 -10.52 12.23
N VAL A 61 -2.30 -10.78 12.01
CA VAL A 61 -1.42 -9.88 11.25
C VAL A 61 -1.93 -9.73 9.82
N LEU A 62 -2.25 -10.84 9.16
CA LEU A 62 -2.80 -10.87 7.81
C LEU A 62 -4.12 -10.11 7.73
N PHE A 63 -5.05 -10.40 8.65
CA PHE A 63 -6.36 -9.76 8.66
C PHE A 63 -6.25 -8.24 8.84
N GLY A 64 -5.44 -7.78 9.81
CA GLY A 64 -5.19 -6.36 10.01
C GLY A 64 -4.55 -5.70 8.80
N SER A 65 -3.56 -6.36 8.19
CA SER A 65 -2.88 -5.86 6.98
C SER A 65 -3.84 -5.73 5.81
N LEU A 66 -4.77 -6.67 5.63
CA LEU A 66 -5.81 -6.60 4.60
C LEU A 66 -6.82 -5.49 4.90
N CYS A 67 -7.28 -5.37 6.15
CA CYS A 67 -8.21 -4.34 6.59
C CYS A 67 -7.63 -2.92 6.48
N PHE A 68 -6.32 -2.77 6.61
CA PHE A 68 -5.65 -1.49 6.40
C PHE A 68 -5.35 -1.25 4.92
N GLY A 69 -4.74 -2.25 4.28
CA GLY A 69 -4.17 -2.15 2.95
C GLY A 69 -5.21 -2.03 1.83
N LEU A 70 -6.33 -2.77 1.90
CA LEU A 70 -7.37 -2.70 0.86
C LEU A 70 -8.03 -1.31 0.80
N PRO A 71 -8.53 -0.73 1.92
CA PRO A 71 -9.05 0.63 1.90
C PRO A 71 -8.01 1.66 1.47
N LEU A 72 -6.77 1.53 1.94
CA LEU A 72 -5.71 2.47 1.59
C LEU A 72 -5.37 2.42 0.09
N LEU A 73 -5.34 1.24 -0.51
CA LEU A 73 -5.15 1.08 -1.96
C LEU A 73 -6.33 1.68 -2.73
N ALA A 74 -7.56 1.40 -2.33
CA ALA A 74 -8.75 1.95 -2.97
C ALA A 74 -8.77 3.49 -2.92
N ILE A 75 -8.47 4.07 -1.75
CA ILE A 75 -8.36 5.53 -1.59
C ILE A 75 -7.18 6.08 -2.42
N GLY A 76 -6.04 5.39 -2.39
CA GLY A 76 -4.84 5.76 -3.14
C GLY A 76 -5.06 5.80 -4.64
N GLU A 77 -5.88 4.90 -5.20
CA GLU A 77 -6.27 4.94 -6.62
C GLU A 77 -7.10 6.19 -6.95
N CYS A 78 -8.05 6.55 -6.08
CA CYS A 78 -8.93 7.71 -6.28
C CYS A 78 -8.25 9.07 -6.09
N ILE A 79 -7.22 9.17 -5.24
CA ILE A 79 -6.54 10.43 -4.95
C ILE A 79 -5.89 11.03 -6.23
N LEU A 80 -5.97 12.35 -6.42
CA LEU A 80 -5.48 13.04 -7.63
C LEU A 80 -3.96 13.34 -7.64
N PHE A 81 -3.22 12.89 -6.61
CA PHE A 81 -1.80 13.18 -6.49
C PHE A 81 -0.94 12.52 -7.57
N LYS A 82 0.23 13.14 -7.83
CA LYS A 82 1.28 12.53 -8.65
C LYS A 82 1.72 11.20 -8.03
N ARG A 83 2.07 10.24 -8.89
CA ARG A 83 2.43 8.86 -8.48
C ARG A 83 3.51 8.80 -7.39
N VAL A 84 4.54 9.65 -7.47
CA VAL A 84 5.62 9.70 -6.47
C VAL A 84 5.09 10.10 -5.09
N ASN A 85 4.19 11.10 -5.03
CA ASN A 85 3.60 11.55 -3.77
C ASN A 85 2.72 10.45 -3.16
N LYS A 86 1.96 9.73 -3.99
CA LYS A 86 1.17 8.56 -3.54
C LYS A 86 2.05 7.49 -2.92
N LEU A 87 3.19 7.19 -3.56
CA LEU A 87 4.14 6.19 -3.07
C LEU A 87 4.79 6.63 -1.75
N LEU A 88 5.21 7.90 -1.63
CA LEU A 88 5.76 8.42 -0.38
C LEU A 88 4.75 8.37 0.77
N LEU A 89 3.50 8.78 0.51
CA LEU A 89 2.42 8.69 1.49
C LEU A 89 2.12 7.25 1.89
N LEU A 90 2.14 6.32 0.93
CA LEU A 90 1.96 4.91 1.22
C LEU A 90 3.09 4.36 2.09
N ILE A 91 4.35 4.68 1.79
CA ILE A 91 5.49 4.24 2.61
C ILE A 91 5.35 4.75 4.04
N ILE A 92 4.96 6.01 4.23
CA ILE A 92 4.74 6.59 5.57
C ILE A 92 3.60 5.85 6.28
N ALA A 93 2.48 5.61 5.59
CA ALA A 93 1.32 4.93 6.15
C ALA A 93 1.61 3.46 6.51
N GLU A 94 2.32 2.73 5.65
CA GLU A 94 2.77 1.36 5.90
C GLU A 94 3.78 1.31 7.06
N ALA A 95 4.78 2.20 7.09
CA ALA A 95 5.73 2.26 8.20
C ALA A 95 5.03 2.52 9.54
N TRP A 96 4.03 3.42 9.54
CA TRP A 96 3.20 3.68 10.71
C TRP A 96 2.39 2.45 11.12
N PHE A 97 1.73 1.80 10.16
CA PHE A 97 0.94 0.60 10.41
C PHE A 97 1.82 -0.53 10.97
N ILE A 98 2.96 -0.82 10.36
CA ILE A 98 3.91 -1.83 10.81
C ILE A 98 4.36 -1.55 12.24
N TRP A 99 4.71 -0.31 12.56
CA TRP A 99 5.15 0.04 13.91
C TRP A 99 4.06 -0.22 14.97
N PHE A 100 2.82 0.20 14.72
CA PHE A 100 1.73 0.09 15.70
C PHE A 100 0.92 -1.22 15.63
N TRP A 101 1.12 -2.02 14.59
CA TRP A 101 0.45 -3.30 14.41
C TRP A 101 1.37 -4.48 14.75
N VAL A 102 2.66 -4.38 14.39
CA VAL A 102 3.63 -5.47 14.52
C VAL A 102 4.59 -5.24 15.68
N VAL A 103 5.15 -4.03 15.84
CA VAL A 103 6.20 -3.76 16.83
C VAL A 103 5.63 -3.40 18.19
N ASN A 104 4.64 -2.52 18.22
CA ASN A 104 3.98 -2.05 19.42
C ASN A 104 2.46 -2.24 19.24
N PRO A 105 1.84 -3.29 19.81
CA PRO A 105 0.50 -3.78 19.45
C PRO A 105 -0.63 -2.85 19.94
N LEU A 106 -0.63 -1.62 19.46
CA LEU A 106 -1.64 -0.60 19.71
C LEU A 106 -2.55 -0.53 18.48
N SER A 107 -3.45 -1.51 18.40
CA SER A 107 -4.31 -1.74 17.23
C SER A 107 -5.04 -0.49 16.74
N TRP A 108 -5.58 0.33 17.64
CA TRP A 108 -6.31 1.55 17.28
C TRP A 108 -5.43 2.62 16.61
N LEU A 109 -4.17 2.74 17.03
CA LEU A 109 -3.20 3.69 16.46
C LEU A 109 -2.72 3.25 15.08
N ALA A 110 -2.66 1.95 14.81
CA ALA A 110 -2.21 1.42 13.52
C ALA A 110 -3.07 1.91 12.33
N PHE A 111 -4.38 2.07 12.54
CA PHE A 111 -5.31 2.50 11.48
C PHE A 111 -5.43 4.01 11.32
N LEU A 112 -4.74 4.81 12.15
CA LEU A 112 -4.82 6.26 12.13
C LEU A 112 -4.57 6.88 10.74
N PRO A 113 -3.61 6.39 9.91
CA PRO A 113 -3.38 6.91 8.55
C PRO A 113 -4.59 6.82 7.60
N LEU A 114 -5.58 5.96 7.87
CA LEU A 114 -6.80 5.88 7.08
C LEU A 114 -7.67 7.15 7.22
N ILE A 115 -7.65 7.81 8.38
CA ILE A 115 -8.42 9.03 8.64
C ILE A 115 -7.98 10.17 7.72
N PRO A 116 -6.70 10.62 7.69
CA PRO A 116 -6.28 11.66 6.78
C PRO A 116 -6.40 11.23 5.31
N ALA A 117 -6.19 9.95 4.98
CA ALA A 117 -6.42 9.45 3.62
C ALA A 117 -7.89 9.64 3.18
N PHE A 118 -8.85 9.32 4.06
CA PHE A 118 -10.27 9.54 3.83
C PHE A 118 -10.62 11.02 3.73
N VAL A 119 -10.08 11.88 4.60
CA VAL A 119 -10.30 13.33 4.55
C VAL A 119 -9.80 13.92 3.23
N ILE A 120 -8.60 13.54 2.78
CA ILE A 120 -8.05 13.97 1.48
C ILE A 120 -8.98 13.56 0.34
N LEU A 121 -9.47 12.32 0.37
CA LEU A 121 -10.42 11.82 -0.64
C LEU A 121 -11.72 12.65 -0.63
N GLN A 122 -12.29 12.96 0.54
CA GLN A 122 -13.49 13.80 0.66
C GLN A 122 -13.30 15.20 0.08
N ILE A 123 -12.12 15.79 0.27
CA ILE A 123 -11.79 17.11 -0.30
C ILE A 123 -11.64 17.03 -1.83
N GLN A 124 -11.12 15.92 -2.36
CA GLN A 124 -10.87 15.74 -3.79
C GLN A 124 -12.07 15.20 -4.58
N LEU A 125 -13.02 14.53 -3.91
CA LEU A 125 -14.23 13.98 -4.52
C LEU A 125 -15.02 14.97 -5.40
N PRO A 126 -15.22 16.25 -4.99
CA PRO A 126 -15.86 17.26 -5.84
C PRO A 126 -15.11 17.55 -7.15
N GLN A 127 -13.78 17.52 -7.12
CA GLN A 127 -12.92 17.74 -8.29
C GLN A 127 -13.02 16.56 -9.27
N ILE A 128 -13.01 15.34 -8.72
CA ILE A 128 -13.19 14.10 -9.49
C ILE A 128 -14.56 14.08 -10.20
N ARG A 129 -15.64 14.51 -9.52
CA ARG A 129 -16.99 14.55 -10.10
C ARG A 129 -17.19 15.63 -11.16
N THR A 130 -16.37 16.68 -11.15
CA THR A 130 -16.46 17.79 -12.11
C THR A 130 -15.54 17.61 -13.33
N GLY A 131 -14.80 16.50 -13.42
CA GLY A 131 -14.01 16.14 -14.61
C GLY A 131 -12.84 17.08 -14.91
N LYS A 132 -12.33 17.79 -13.90
CA LYS A 132 -11.11 18.61 -14.00
C LYS A 132 -9.89 17.89 -13.46
#